data_AF-A0A6L5X788-F1
#
_entry.id   AF-A0A6L5X788-F1
#
_cell.length_a   1.000
_cell.length_b   1.000
_cell.length_c   1.000
_cell.angle_alpha   90.00
_cell.angle_beta   90.00
_cell.angle_gamma   90.00
#
_symmetry.space_group_name_H-M   'P 1'
#
loop_
_entity.id
_entity.type
_entity.pdbx_description
1 polymer ?
#
loop_
_entity_poly.entity_id
_entity_poly.type
_entity_poly.pdbx_seq_one_letter_code
_entity_poly.pdbx_strand_id
1 'polypeptide(L)' 'MPQFTLETIEDHYTYYVQLMGIPEDVFWHAPFPFLERIVENKTAYDAWHASVLQYERDRNGG' A
#
# COMPACT_ATOMS: atom_id res chain seq x y z
N MET A 1 6.98 -17.74 4.82
CA MET A 1 5.99 -16.74 5.30
C MET A 1 4.97 -17.50 6.13
N PRO A 2 4.51 -16.97 7.26
CA PRO A 2 3.43 -17.61 8.01
C PRO A 2 2.17 -17.59 7.13
N GLN A 3 1.46 -18.71 7.06
CA GLN A 3 0.18 -18.80 6.36
C GLN A 3 -0.91 -18.24 7.29
N PHE A 4 -0.99 -16.92 7.38
CA PHE A 4 -2.18 -16.29 7.93
C PHE A 4 -3.21 -16.21 6.82
N THR A 5 -4.37 -16.84 7.02
CA THR A 5 -5.53 -16.67 6.17
C THR A 5 -6.14 -15.30 6.47
N LEU A 6 -6.30 -14.46 5.45
CA LEU A 6 -7.08 -13.23 5.57
C LEU A 6 -8.54 -13.60 5.32
N GLU A 7 -9.36 -13.60 6.36
CA GLU A 7 -10.76 -14.07 6.26
C GLU A 7 -11.74 -12.90 6.34
N THR A 8 -11.42 -11.90 7.15
CA THR A 8 -12.28 -10.75 7.42
C THR A 8 -11.77 -9.49 6.74
N ILE A 9 -12.64 -8.49 6.61
CA ILE A 9 -12.23 -7.18 6.09
C ILE A 9 -11.23 -6.51 7.05
N GLU A 10 -11.35 -6.76 8.36
CA GLU A 10 -10.39 -6.30 9.37
C GLU A 10 -9.00 -6.92 9.16
N ASP A 11 -8.92 -8.21 8.79
CA ASP A 11 -7.64 -8.87 8.48
C ASP A 11 -6.98 -8.23 7.26
N HIS A 12 -7.76 -8.01 6.19
CA HIS A 12 -7.28 -7.37 4.97
C HIS A 12 -6.83 -5.94 5.24
N TYR A 13 -7.60 -5.16 6.01
CA TYR A 13 -7.23 -3.81 6.41
C TYR A 13 -5.93 -3.81 7.21
N THR A 14 -5.81 -4.69 8.20
CA THR A 14 -4.61 -4.81 9.02
C THR A 14 -3.40 -5.18 8.15
N TYR A 15 -3.55 -6.15 7.25
CA TYR A 15 -2.47 -6.57 6.37
C TYR A 15 -2.05 -5.50 5.38
N TYR A 16 -2.97 -5.02 4.54
CA TYR A 16 -2.65 -4.09 3.45
C TYR A 16 -2.33 -2.68 3.98
N VAL A 17 -3.13 -2.15 4.91
CA VAL A 17 -2.97 -0.77 5.39
C VAL A 17 -1.94 -0.68 6.51
N GLN A 18 -2.10 -1.46 7.58
CA GLN A 18 -1.24 -1.30 8.77
C GLN A 18 0.14 -1.94 8.60
N LEU A 19 0.22 -3.16 8.07
CA LEU A 19 1.50 -3.88 7.94
C LEU A 19 2.24 -3.48 6.66
N MET A 20 1.54 -3.44 5.53
CA MET A 20 2.15 -3.11 4.23
C MET A 20 2.19 -1.60 3.97
N GLY A 21 1.50 -0.77 4.75
CA GLY A 21 1.56 0.69 4.60
C GLY A 21 0.91 1.21 3.32
N ILE A 22 -0.03 0.46 2.74
CA ILE A 22 -0.82 0.93 1.60
C ILE A 22 -1.76 2.05 2.10
N PRO A 23 -1.89 3.17 1.37
CA PRO A 23 -2.80 4.24 1.75
C PRO A 23 -4.24 3.74 1.92
N GLU A 24 -4.93 4.20 2.96
CA GLU A 24 -6.29 3.78 3.28
C GLU A 24 -7.27 4.04 2.11
N ASP A 25 -7.12 5.18 1.43
CA ASP A 25 -7.90 5.52 0.25
C ASP A 25 -7.73 4.49 -0.88
N VAL A 26 -6.50 4.02 -1.09
CA VAL A 26 -6.21 2.96 -2.07
C VAL A 26 -6.85 1.64 -1.65
N PHE A 27 -6.82 1.30 -0.36
CA PHE A 27 -7.46 0.09 0.14
C PHE A 27 -8.99 0.08 -0.10
N TRP A 28 -9.68 1.18 0.19
CA TRP A 28 -11.14 1.25 0.07
C TRP A 28 -11.63 1.37 -1.38
N HIS A 29 -10.81 1.92 -2.29
CA HIS A 29 -11.24 2.24 -3.65
C HIS A 29 -10.57 1.41 -4.75
N ALA A 30 -9.46 0.72 -4.47
CA ALA A 30 -8.81 -0.13 -5.47
C ALA A 30 -9.36 -1.56 -5.46
N PRO A 31 -9.35 -2.24 -6.62
CA PRO A 31 -9.74 -3.64 -6.68
C PRO A 31 -8.69 -4.54 -6.00
N PHE A 32 -9.13 -5.62 -5.35
CA PHE A 32 -8.23 -6.56 -4.64
C PHE A 32 -6.99 -7.03 -5.43
N PRO A 33 -7.09 -7.40 -6.74
CA PRO A 33 -5.91 -7.79 -7.51
C PRO A 33 -4.84 -6.71 -7.64
N PHE A 34 -5.22 -5.43 -7.50
CA PHE A 34 -4.26 -4.34 -7.46
C PHE A 34 -3.49 -4.31 -6.14
N LEU A 35 -4.18 -4.54 -5.02
CA LEU A 35 -3.56 -4.64 -3.69
C LEU A 35 -2.60 -5.82 -3.61
N GLU A 36 -2.98 -6.98 -4.15
CA GLU A 36 -2.10 -8.16 -4.24
C GLU A 36 -0.83 -7.85 -5.03
N ARG A 37 -0.96 -7.20 -6.20
CA ARG A 37 0.19 -6.79 -7.01
C ARG A 37 1.13 -5.81 -6.31
N ILE A 38 0.59 -4.90 -5.50
CA ILE A 38 1.43 -4.00 -4.68
C ILE A 38 2.25 -4.82 -3.69
N VAL A 39 1.64 -5.79 -3.03
CA VAL A 39 2.31 -6.65 -2.07
C VAL A 39 3.36 -7.55 -2.73
N GLU A 40 3.04 -8.14 -3.89
CA GLU A 40 3.98 -8.96 -4.68
C GLU A 40 5.22 -8.17 -5.12
N ASN A 41 5.08 -6.86 -5.36
CA ASN A 41 6.16 -5.98 -5.79
C ASN A 41 6.34 -4.77 -4.86
N LYS A 42 6.36 -5.04 -3.56
CA LYS A 42 6.40 -4.01 -2.51
C LYS A 42 7.57 -3.05 -2.67
N THR A 43 8.75 -3.56 -2.99
CA THR A 43 9.96 -2.74 -3.18
C THR A 43 9.80 -1.70 -4.29
N ALA A 44 9.20 -2.08 -5.43
CA ALA A 44 8.97 -1.14 -6.52
C ALA A 44 7.90 -0.09 -6.15
N TYR A 45 6.84 -0.53 -5.47
CA TYR A 45 5.82 0.38 -4.98
C TYR A 45 6.38 1.41 -4.00
N ASP A 46 7.20 0.98 -3.04
CA ASP A 46 7.81 1.86 -2.04
C ASP A 46 8.77 2.87 -2.68
N ALA A 47 9.57 2.44 -3.65
CA ALA A 47 10.47 3.33 -4.39
C ALA A 47 9.69 4.39 -5.18
N TRP A 48 8.59 3.99 -5.84
CA TRP A 48 7.72 4.93 -6.55
C TRP A 48 7.03 5.90 -5.58
N HIS A 49 6.46 5.40 -4.49
CA HIS A 49 5.76 6.22 -3.51
C HIS A 49 6.69 7.24 -2.85
N ALA A 50 7.91 6.83 -2.50
CA ALA A 50 8.94 7.75 -1.98
C ALA A 50 9.30 8.85 -2.99
N SER A 51 9.40 8.51 -4.28
CA SER A 51 9.64 9.47 -5.36
C SER A 51 8.51 10.50 -5.49
N VAL A 52 7.25 10.05 -5.44
CA VAL A 52 6.08 10.93 -5.48
C VAL A 52 6.05 11.87 -4.28
N LEU A 53 6.25 11.35 -3.07
CA LEU A 53 6.31 12.17 -1.86
C LEU A 53 7.44 13.20 -1.89
N GLN A 54 8.60 12.84 -2.44
CA GLN A 54 9.71 13.77 -2.61
C GLN A 54 9.33 14.89 -3.60
N TYR A 55 8.71 14.56 -4.72
CA TYR A 55 8.23 15.54 -5.70
C TYR A 55 7.21 16.52 -5.10
N GLU A 56 6.26 16.03 -4.29
CA GLU A 56 5.27 16.88 -3.62
C GLU A 56 5.91 17.81 -2.58
N ARG A 57 6.91 17.33 -1.84
CA ARG A 57 7.69 18.16 -0.90
C ARG A 57 8.44 19.27 -1.63
N ASP A 58 9.09 18.94 -2.74
CA ASP A 58 9.82 19.92 -3.54
C ASP A 58 8.87 20.94 -4.18
N ARG A 59 7.64 20.53 -4.54
CA ARG A 59 6.60 21.41 -5.10
C ARG A 59 5.96 22.34 -4.07
N ASN A 60 5.79 21.89 -2.82
CA ASN A 60 5.19 22.69 -1.74
C ASN A 60 6.23 23.52 -0.96
N GLY A 61 7.53 23.32 -1.21
CA GLY A 61 8.64 24.03 -0.57
C GLY A 61 9.28 25.14 -1.41
N GLY A 62 8.71 25.49 -2.57
CA GLY A 62 9.13 26.62 -3.41
C GLY A 62 8.06 27.71 -3.48
#